data_AF-A0A6N7ZUX7-F1
#
_entry.id   AF-A0A6N7ZUX7-F1
#
_cell.length_a   1.000
_cell.length_b   1.000
_cell.length_c   1.000
_cell.angle_alpha   90.00
_cell.angle_beta   90.00
_cell.angle_gamma   90.00
#
_symmetry.space_group_name_H-M   'P 1'
#
loop_
_entity.id
_entity.type
_entity.pdbx_description
1 polymer ?
#
loop_
_entity_poly.entity_id
_entity_poly.type
_entity_poly.pdbx_seq_one_letter_code
_entity_poly.pdbx_strand_id
1 'polypeptide(L)' 'MKELILAIGLVLAIEGTLYALVPGGVKKLMQSALETPDSVLRIGGVVALALGVLIVWFVRG' A
#
# COMPACT_ATOMS: atom_id res chain seq x y z
N MET A 1 -15.26 -8.24 -12.45
CA MET A 1 -15.44 -6.79 -12.69
C MET A 1 -15.78 -6.02 -11.41
N LYS A 2 -16.88 -6.33 -10.70
CA LYS A 2 -17.27 -5.64 -9.46
C LYS A 2 -16.19 -5.65 -8.36
N GLU A 3 -15.57 -6.81 -8.13
CA GLU A 3 -14.50 -6.98 -7.12
C GLU A 3 -13.26 -6.13 -7.40
N LEU A 4 -12.88 -5.99 -8.68
CA LEU A 4 -11.73 -5.17 -9.08
C LEU A 4 -12.01 -3.69 -8.83
N ILE A 5 -13.21 -3.22 -9.19
CA ILE A 5 -13.64 -1.84 -8.95
C ILE A 5 -13.69 -1.56 -7.45
N LEU A 6 -14.19 -2.50 -6.64
CA LEU A 6 -14.20 -2.39 -5.19
C LEU A 6 -12.78 -2.30 -4.62
N ALA A 7 -11.87 -3.18 -5.04
CA ALA A 7 -10.49 -3.17 -4.57
C ALA A 7 -9.78 -1.85 -4.90
N ILE A 8 -9.97 -1.33 -6.11
CA ILE A 8 -9.43 -0.01 -6.52
C ILE A 8 -10.05 1.10 -5.65
N GLY A 9 -11.37 1.09 -5.46
CA GLY A 9 -12.06 2.08 -4.62
C GLY A 9 -11.55 2.08 -3.18
N LEU A 10 -11.32 0.91 -2.60
CA LEU A 10 -10.77 0.77 -1.24
C LEU A 10 -9.34 1.31 -1.14
N VAL A 11 -8.46 0.97 -2.09
CA VAL A 11 -7.08 1.51 -2.11
C VAL A 11 -7.10 3.04 -2.18
N LEU A 12 -7.91 3.61 -3.08
CA LEU A 12 -8.03 5.07 -3.21
C LEU A 12 -8.59 5.73 -1.94
N ALA A 13 -9.60 5.12 -1.31
CA ALA A 13 -10.17 5.66 -0.07
C ALA A 13 -9.15 5.64 1.09
N ILE A 14 -8.38 4.55 1.23
CA ILE A 14 -7.36 4.41 2.28
C ILE A 14 -6.23 5.41 2.04
N GLU A 15 -5.67 5.45 0.83
CA GLU A 15 -4.64 6.40 0.43
C GLU A 15 -5.11 7.85 0.64
N GLY A 16 -6.28 8.21 0.10
CA GLY A 16 -6.86 9.54 0.24
C GLY A 16 -7.06 9.97 1.70
N THR A 17 -7.45 9.04 2.56
CA THR A 17 -7.59 9.29 4.01
C THR A 17 -6.25 9.63 4.66
N LEU A 18 -5.17 8.93 4.29
CA LEU A 18 -3.83 9.24 4.81
C LEU A 18 -3.37 10.64 4.39
N TYR A 19 -3.60 11.01 3.13
CA TYR A 19 -3.29 12.37 2.65
C TYR A 19 -4.13 13.44 3.34
N ALA A 20 -5.42 13.18 3.60
CA ALA A 20 -6.33 14.14 4.22
C ALA A 20 -6.09 14.33 5.72
N LEU A 21 -5.89 13.23 6.48
CA LEU A 21 -5.76 13.28 7.94
C LEU A 21 -4.32 13.56 8.39
N VAL A 22 -3.32 13.02 7.69
CA VAL A 22 -1.92 13.07 8.14
C VAL A 22 -0.96 13.47 7.00
N PRO A 23 -1.17 14.61 6.31
CA PRO A 23 -0.37 15.02 5.17
C PRO A 23 1.13 15.18 5.50
N GLY A 24 1.45 15.64 6.71
CA GLY A 24 2.84 15.77 7.17
C GLY A 24 3.54 14.41 7.35
N GLY A 25 2.82 13.39 7.82
CA GLY A 25 3.34 12.03 7.96
C GLY A 25 3.66 11.42 6.60
N VAL A 26 2.75 11.59 5.63
CA VAL A 26 2.97 11.10 4.26
C VAL A 26 4.18 11.78 3.60
N LYS A 27 4.32 13.11 3.74
CA LYS A 27 5.50 13.83 3.22
C LYS A 27 6.81 13.31 3.81
N LYS A 28 6.86 13.04 5.12
CA LYS A 28 8.05 12.47 5.77
C LYS A 28 8.36 11.05 5.25
N LEU A 29 7.34 10.21 5.11
CA LEU A 29 7.50 8.87 4.53
C LEU A 29 8.08 8.94 3.12
N MET A 30 7.61 9.86 2.29
CA MET A 30 8.16 10.07 0.94
C MET A 30 9.62 10.50 0.96
N GLN A 31 10.00 11.39 1.88
CA GLN A 31 11.40 11.81 2.05
C GLN A 31 12.29 10.62 2.47
N SER A 32 11.85 9.84 3.45
CA SER A 32 12.58 8.63 3.86
C SER A 32 12.67 7.59 2.75
N ALA A 33 11.64 7.46 1.91
CA ALA A 33 11.67 6.55 0.77
C ALA A 33 12.74 6.95 -0.28
N LEU A 34 12.97 8.25 -0.49
CA LEU A 34 14.02 8.73 -1.41
C LEU A 34 15.44 8.43 -0.91
N GLU A 35 15.63 8.38 0.41
CA GLU A 35 16.93 8.06 1.04
C GLU A 35 17.14 6.55 1.19
N THR A 36 16.09 5.75 1.02
CA THR A 36 16.15 4.30 1.19
C THR A 36 16.71 3.64 -0.07
N PRO A 37 17.68 2.71 0.04
CA PRO A 37 18.17 1.97 -1.11
C PRO A 37 17.07 1.18 -1.83
N ASP A 38 17.10 1.18 -3.16
CA ASP A 38 16.17 0.43 -4.03
C ASP A 38 16.00 -1.04 -3.62
N SER A 39 17.06 -1.70 -3.18
CA SER A 39 17.03 -3.10 -2.75
C SER A 39 16.09 -3.32 -1.56
N VAL A 40 16.11 -2.40 -0.60
CA VAL A 40 15.25 -2.44 0.59
C VAL A 40 13.79 -2.18 0.21
N LEU A 41 13.55 -1.17 -0.64
CA LEU A 41 12.21 -0.89 -1.15
C LEU A 41 11.62 -2.07 -1.94
N ARG A 42 12.44 -2.73 -2.78
CA ARG A 42 12.03 -3.93 -3.52
C ARG A 42 11.66 -5.08 -2.60
N ILE A 43 12.49 -5.37 -1.59
CA ILE A 43 12.21 -6.45 -0.63
C ILE A 43 10.92 -6.14 0.14
N GLY A 44 10.77 -4.91 0.65
CA GLY A 44 9.55 -4.48 1.34
C GLY A 44 8.31 -4.62 0.45
N GLY A 45 8.41 -4.23 -0.83
CA GLY A 45 7.34 -4.38 -1.81
C GLY A 45 6.97 -5.84 -2.08
N VAL A 46 7.95 -6.73 -2.23
CA VAL A 46 7.70 -8.17 -2.43
C VAL A 46 7.03 -8.79 -1.20
N VAL A 47 7.46 -8.42 0.01
CA VAL A 47 6.84 -8.89 1.25
C VAL A 47 5.40 -8.40 1.35
N ALA A 48 5.14 -7.12 1.08
CA ALA A 48 3.78 -6.56 1.08
C ALA A 48 2.87 -7.24 0.04
N LEU A 49 3.39 -7.49 -1.16
CA LEU A 49 2.68 -8.22 -2.21
C LEU A 49 2.31 -9.64 -1.74
N ALA A 50 3.29 -10.39 -1.22
CA ALA A 50 3.08 -11.75 -0.75
C ALA A 50 2.02 -11.81 0.36
N LEU A 51 2.09 -10.90 1.33
CA LEU A 51 1.09 -10.79 2.40
C LEU A 51 -0.30 -10.44 1.86
N GLY A 52 -0.39 -9.49 0.92
CA GLY A 52 -1.66 -9.12 0.28
C GLY A 52 -2.32 -10.31 -0.43
N VAL A 53 -1.54 -11.08 -1.18
CA VAL A 53 -2.01 -12.30 -1.84
C VAL A 53 -2.46 -13.35 -0.83
N LEU A 54 -1.68 -13.59 0.24
CA LEU A 54 -2.03 -14.53 1.30
C LEU A 54 -3.34 -14.14 2.00
N ILE A 55 -3.53 -12.87 2.35
CA ILE A 55 -4.76 -12.39 2.99
C ILE A 55 -5.97 -12.62 2.08
N VAL A 56 -5.87 -12.25 0.79
CA VAL A 56 -6.94 -12.47 -0.17
C VAL A 56 -7.24 -13.97 -0.32
N TRP A 57 -6.21 -14.81 -0.37
CA TRP A 57 -6.36 -16.25 -0.42
C TRP A 57 -7.04 -16.83 0.81
N PHE A 58 -6.69 -16.39 2.03
CA PHE A 58 -7.35 -16.85 3.25
C PHE A 58 -8.82 -16.40 3.38
N VAL A 59 -9.16 -15.23 2.84
CA VAL A 59 -10.52 -14.69 2.92
C VAL A 59 -11.44 -15.27 1.82
N ARG A 60 -10.88 -15.65 0.67
CA ARG A 60 -11.65 -16.11 -0.51
C ARG A 60 -11.49 -17.59 -0.84
N GLY A 61 -10.44 -18.25 -0.34
CA GLY A 61 -10.20 -19.68 -0.47
C GLY A 61 -10.98 -20.46 0.58
#